data_AF-A0A2M7Z3X4-F1
#
_entry.id   AF-A0A2M7Z3X4-F1
#
_cell.length_a   1.000
_cell.length_b   1.000
_cell.length_c   1.000
_cell.angle_alpha   90.00
_cell.angle_beta   90.00
_cell.angle_gamma   90.00
#
_symmetry.space_group_name_H-M   'P 1'
#
loop_
_entity.id
_entity.type
_entity.pdbx_description
1 polymer ?
#
loop_
_entity_poly.entity_id
_entity_poly.type
_entity_poly.pdbx_seq_one_letter_code
_entity_poly.pdbx_strand_id
1 'polypeptide(L)'
;GGSFLLRWMKYHKKENFLYESFDEILEIAKRYDVTLSLGDGLRPGCIADSTDKAQIQELKILGKLAKKAKEVGCQVMIEGPGHVPLNDIENNIRLEKRYCAKAPFYVLGPLPTDIATGYDHIVCAIGGALACWKGADFLCYVTPKEHIGLPDINDVREGTIVTKIAAHIADIAKGNKKAVFRDLKMAKARRRLNWEDMLKYAIDQKKFIELRRQECRKNPKLRKAKYCSMCGPFCVFRTLK
;
A
#
# COMPACT_ATOMS: atom_id res chain seq x y z
N GLY A 1 7.25 -17.56 5.14
CA GLY A 1 6.58 -18.33 4.08
C GLY A 1 7.60 -19.03 3.20
N GLY A 2 8.06 -18.37 2.14
CA GLY A 2 8.96 -18.94 1.13
C GLY A 2 10.22 -19.62 1.69
N SER A 3 10.89 -19.02 2.67
CA SER A 3 12.08 -19.63 3.31
C SER A 3 11.81 -20.96 4.01
N PHE A 4 10.61 -21.17 4.56
CA PHE A 4 10.22 -22.44 5.17
C PHE A 4 10.02 -23.52 4.11
N LEU A 5 9.37 -23.18 2.98
CA LEU A 5 9.21 -24.09 1.84
C LEU A 5 10.57 -24.46 1.25
N LEU A 6 11.46 -23.48 1.05
CA LEU A 6 12.81 -23.74 0.58
C LEU A 6 13.59 -24.68 1.51
N ARG A 7 13.50 -24.47 2.83
CA ARG A 7 14.11 -25.35 3.83
C ARG A 7 13.53 -26.77 3.77
N TRP A 8 12.21 -26.89 3.66
CA TRP A 8 11.52 -28.17 3.52
C TRP A 8 11.96 -28.93 2.26
N MET A 9 11.97 -28.25 1.10
CA MET A 9 12.40 -28.83 -0.17
C MET A 9 13.86 -29.28 -0.11
N LYS A 10 14.75 -28.48 0.49
CA LYS A 10 16.17 -28.81 0.65
C LYS A 10 16.40 -30.03 1.55
N TYR A 11 15.61 -30.18 2.61
CA TYR A 11 15.70 -31.30 3.54
C TYR A 11 15.15 -32.59 2.94
N HIS A 12 13.95 -32.54 2.35
CA HIS A 12 13.28 -33.71 1.79
C HIS A 12 13.73 -34.08 0.37
N LYS A 13 14.46 -33.19 -0.33
CA LYS A 13 14.82 -33.34 -1.75
C LYS A 13 13.61 -33.58 -2.65
N LYS A 14 12.51 -32.89 -2.37
CA LYS A 14 11.23 -32.98 -3.08
C LYS A 14 10.77 -31.60 -3.54
N GLU A 15 9.87 -31.58 -4.51
CA GLU A 15 9.18 -30.37 -4.96
C GLU A 15 8.30 -29.80 -3.84
N ASN A 16 8.01 -28.51 -3.88
CA ASN A 16 7.10 -27.84 -2.96
C ASN A 16 5.76 -28.59 -2.85
N PHE A 17 5.47 -29.15 -1.68
CA PHE A 17 4.24 -29.91 -1.44
C PHE A 17 2.96 -29.09 -1.67
N LEU A 18 2.98 -27.77 -1.49
CA LEU A 18 1.83 -26.91 -1.81
C LEU A 18 1.60 -26.78 -3.32
N TYR A 19 2.67 -26.86 -4.11
CA TYR A 19 2.59 -26.88 -5.56
C TYR A 19 2.07 -28.23 -6.06
N GLU A 20 2.58 -29.34 -5.50
CA GLU A 20 2.14 -30.70 -5.86
C GLU A 20 0.67 -30.93 -5.49
N SER A 21 0.24 -30.50 -4.31
CA SER A 21 -1.14 -30.66 -3.81
C SER A 21 -2.08 -29.50 -4.19
N PHE A 22 -1.74 -28.69 -5.20
CA PHE A 22 -2.52 -27.48 -5.52
C PHE A 22 -3.97 -27.78 -5.92
N ASP A 23 -4.25 -28.92 -6.57
CA ASP A 23 -5.62 -29.33 -6.90
C ASP A 23 -6.49 -29.58 -5.66
N GLU A 24 -5.93 -30.24 -4.64
CA GLU A 24 -6.61 -30.48 -3.37
C GLU A 24 -6.88 -29.17 -2.63
N ILE A 25 -5.90 -28.25 -2.65
CA ILE A 25 -6.06 -26.90 -2.10
C ILE A 25 -7.21 -26.16 -2.80
N LEU A 26 -7.32 -26.26 -4.12
CA LEU A 26 -8.41 -25.65 -4.88
C LEU A 26 -9.77 -26.25 -4.53
N GLU A 27 -9.87 -27.57 -4.34
CA GLU A 27 -11.11 -28.21 -3.93
C GLU A 27 -11.59 -27.68 -2.57
N ILE A 28 -10.67 -27.58 -1.61
CA ILE A 28 -10.95 -27.02 -0.29
C ILE A 28 -11.36 -25.55 -0.41
N ALA A 29 -10.57 -24.74 -1.12
CA ALA A 29 -10.85 -23.32 -1.28
C ALA A 29 -12.21 -23.07 -1.93
N LYS A 30 -12.57 -23.86 -2.95
CA LYS A 30 -13.87 -23.78 -3.62
C LYS A 30 -15.03 -24.13 -2.70
N ARG A 31 -14.88 -25.15 -1.85
CA ARG A 31 -15.93 -25.60 -0.93
C ARG A 31 -16.36 -24.51 0.05
N TYR A 32 -15.44 -23.62 0.43
CA TYR A 32 -15.66 -22.60 1.45
C TYR A 32 -15.58 -21.16 0.92
N ASP A 33 -15.52 -20.97 -0.41
CA ASP A 33 -15.33 -19.67 -1.07
C ASP A 33 -14.13 -18.87 -0.52
N VAL A 34 -13.01 -19.56 -0.32
CA VAL A 34 -11.76 -18.93 0.09
C VAL A 34 -11.05 -18.35 -1.13
N THR A 35 -10.78 -17.04 -1.10
CA THR A 35 -9.91 -16.40 -2.10
C THR A 35 -8.45 -16.76 -1.84
N LEU A 36 -7.77 -17.27 -2.87
CA LEU A 36 -6.34 -17.57 -2.77
C LEU A 36 -5.50 -16.31 -3.00
N SER A 37 -4.60 -16.03 -2.05
CA SER A 37 -3.49 -15.08 -2.23
C SER A 37 -2.24 -15.88 -2.56
N LEU A 38 -1.80 -15.88 -3.81
CA LEU A 38 -0.62 -16.63 -4.22
C LEU A 38 0.64 -15.85 -3.85
N GLY A 39 1.31 -16.31 -2.78
CA GLY A 39 2.43 -15.63 -2.14
C GLY A 39 3.69 -15.51 -2.99
N ASP A 40 4.43 -14.42 -2.77
CA ASP A 40 5.70 -14.07 -3.41
C ASP A 40 6.91 -14.52 -2.56
N GLY A 41 7.09 -15.84 -2.45
CA GLY A 41 8.11 -16.45 -1.62
C GLY A 41 9.55 -16.07 -1.96
N LEU A 42 9.80 -15.62 -3.20
CA LEU A 42 11.08 -15.20 -3.77
C LEU A 42 11.09 -13.70 -4.13
N ARG A 43 10.30 -12.88 -3.42
CA ARG A 43 10.33 -11.41 -3.58
C ARG A 43 11.69 -10.81 -3.20
N PRO A 44 12.08 -9.67 -3.81
CA PRO A 44 13.29 -8.96 -3.44
C PRO A 44 13.20 -8.37 -2.03
N GLY A 45 14.25 -8.63 -1.24
CA GLY A 45 14.46 -8.07 0.11
C GLY A 45 15.38 -6.85 0.15
N CYS A 46 15.93 -6.44 -0.99
CA CYS A 46 16.66 -5.19 -1.18
C CYS A 46 16.49 -4.71 -2.63
N ILE A 47 16.77 -3.44 -2.90
CA ILE A 47 16.61 -2.88 -4.25
C ILE A 47 17.53 -3.53 -5.30
N ALA A 48 18.67 -4.10 -4.88
CA ALA A 48 19.63 -4.74 -5.79
C ALA A 48 19.11 -6.09 -6.33
N ASP A 49 18.24 -6.76 -5.58
CA ASP A 49 17.63 -8.03 -5.97
C ASP A 49 16.34 -7.82 -6.79
N SER A 50 15.92 -6.57 -7.00
CA SER A 50 14.68 -6.26 -7.71
C SER A 50 14.74 -6.78 -9.15
N THR A 51 13.67 -7.48 -9.56
CA THR A 51 13.46 -8.01 -10.91
C THR A 51 14.52 -9.04 -11.30
N ASP A 52 15.07 -9.76 -10.32
CA ASP A 52 15.98 -10.86 -10.56
C ASP A 52 15.30 -12.08 -11.21
N LYS A 53 16.10 -13.09 -11.54
CA LYS A 53 15.59 -14.30 -12.20
C LYS A 53 14.66 -15.09 -11.28
N ALA A 54 14.92 -15.14 -9.97
CA ALA A 54 14.14 -15.92 -9.03
C ALA A 54 12.72 -15.35 -8.89
N GLN A 55 12.61 -14.03 -8.68
CA GLN A 55 11.34 -13.32 -8.61
C GLN A 55 10.50 -13.52 -9.88
N ILE A 56 11.10 -13.34 -11.06
CA ILE A 56 10.38 -13.45 -12.33
C ILE A 56 9.98 -14.89 -12.64
N GLN A 57 10.78 -15.88 -12.23
CA GLN A 57 10.43 -17.28 -12.37
C GLN A 57 9.24 -17.65 -11.50
N GLU A 58 9.23 -17.22 -10.24
CA GLU A 58 8.09 -17.43 -9.34
C GLU A 58 6.83 -16.79 -9.91
N LEU A 59 6.88 -15.52 -10.31
CA LEU A 59 5.73 -14.79 -10.88
C LEU A 59 5.09 -15.54 -12.06
N LYS A 60 5.89 -16.11 -12.95
CA LYS A 60 5.39 -16.93 -14.07
C LYS A 60 4.70 -18.21 -13.60
N ILE A 61 5.21 -18.84 -12.54
CA ILE A 61 4.58 -20.03 -11.94
C ILE A 61 3.26 -19.63 -11.27
N LEU A 62 3.23 -18.54 -10.50
CA LEU A 62 2.01 -18.03 -9.89
C LEU A 62 0.95 -17.70 -10.96
N GLY A 63 1.35 -17.18 -12.13
CA GLY A 63 0.43 -16.97 -13.25
C GLY A 63 -0.22 -18.25 -13.78
N LYS A 64 0.53 -19.36 -13.86
CA LYS A 64 -0.03 -20.67 -14.22
C LYS A 64 -1.01 -21.19 -13.16
N LEU A 65 -0.65 -21.06 -11.89
CA LEU A 65 -1.50 -21.47 -10.77
C LEU A 65 -2.78 -20.63 -10.68
N ALA A 66 -2.69 -19.31 -10.90
CA ALA A 66 -3.85 -18.43 -10.93
C ALA A 66 -4.78 -18.75 -12.10
N LYS A 67 -4.25 -19.09 -13.28
CA LYS A 67 -5.06 -19.58 -14.39
C LYS A 67 -5.84 -20.84 -14.01
N LYS A 68 -5.14 -21.82 -13.41
CA LYS A 68 -5.74 -23.07 -12.93
C LYS A 68 -6.83 -22.83 -11.88
N ALA A 69 -6.58 -21.92 -10.92
CA ALA A 69 -7.56 -21.52 -9.92
C ALA A 69 -8.83 -20.92 -10.56
N LYS A 70 -8.66 -20.02 -11.53
CA LYS A 70 -9.77 -19.41 -12.27
C LYS A 70 -10.59 -20.42 -13.06
N GLU A 71 -9.94 -21.41 -13.70
CA GLU A 71 -10.60 -22.46 -14.49
C GLU A 71 -11.58 -23.30 -13.65
N VAL A 72 -11.26 -23.54 -12.38
CA VAL A 72 -12.14 -24.29 -11.47
C VAL A 72 -13.10 -23.41 -10.67
N GLY A 73 -13.09 -22.09 -10.90
CA GLY A 73 -13.98 -21.11 -10.27
C GLY A 73 -13.50 -20.60 -8.90
N CYS A 74 -12.24 -20.79 -8.54
CA CYS A 74 -11.67 -20.21 -7.32
C CYS A 74 -11.23 -18.75 -7.56
N GLN A 75 -11.55 -17.88 -6.60
CA GLN A 75 -11.08 -16.50 -6.59
C GLN A 75 -9.58 -16.47 -6.28
N VAL A 76 -8.81 -15.63 -6.96
CA VAL A 76 -7.35 -15.56 -6.81
C VAL A 76 -6.81 -14.15 -6.99
N MET A 77 -5.84 -13.79 -6.16
CA MET A 77 -4.96 -12.62 -6.31
C MET A 77 -3.49 -13.06 -6.23
N ILE A 78 -2.60 -12.22 -6.77
CA ILE A 78 -1.15 -12.47 -6.80
C ILE A 78 -0.47 -11.54 -5.81
N GLU A 79 0.39 -12.07 -4.95
CA GLU A 79 1.28 -11.24 -4.12
C GLU A 79 2.49 -10.78 -4.93
N GLY A 80 3.03 -9.62 -4.58
CA GLY A 80 4.06 -8.93 -5.33
C GLY A 80 5.04 -8.16 -4.47
N PRO A 81 6.14 -7.73 -5.10
CA PRO A 81 7.42 -7.50 -4.46
C PRO A 81 7.41 -6.47 -3.34
N GLY A 82 8.44 -6.61 -2.49
CA GLY A 82 8.77 -5.73 -1.38
C GLY A 82 9.68 -4.59 -1.80
N HIS A 83 10.96 -4.84 -2.10
CA HIS A 83 11.94 -3.78 -2.39
C HIS A 83 12.14 -3.62 -3.90
N VAL A 84 11.73 -2.47 -4.45
CA VAL A 84 11.77 -2.21 -5.90
C VAL A 84 12.08 -0.73 -6.14
N PRO A 85 13.19 -0.37 -6.81
CA PRO A 85 13.52 1.02 -7.06
C PRO A 85 12.43 1.69 -7.90
N LEU A 86 12.18 2.98 -7.64
CA LEU A 86 11.00 3.70 -8.14
C LEU A 86 10.83 3.61 -9.67
N ASN A 87 11.94 3.64 -10.41
CA ASN A 87 11.97 3.57 -11.88
C ASN A 87 11.60 2.20 -12.45
N ASP A 88 11.58 1.13 -11.65
CA ASP A 88 11.27 -0.24 -12.08
C ASP A 88 9.89 -0.75 -11.58
N ILE A 89 9.19 0.05 -10.77
CA ILE A 89 7.86 -0.30 -10.25
C ILE A 89 6.86 -0.53 -11.39
N GLU A 90 6.80 0.37 -12.38
CA GLU A 90 5.86 0.23 -13.50
C GLU A 90 6.13 -1.04 -14.32
N ASN A 91 7.40 -1.40 -14.48
CA ASN A 91 7.80 -2.63 -15.16
C ASN A 91 7.31 -3.87 -14.39
N ASN A 92 7.48 -3.90 -13.07
CA ASN A 92 6.93 -4.97 -12.22
C ASN A 92 5.41 -5.13 -12.37
N ILE A 93 4.65 -4.04 -12.36
CA ILE A 93 3.20 -4.08 -12.61
C ILE A 93 2.90 -4.67 -14.00
N ARG A 94 3.60 -4.21 -15.04
CA ARG A 94 3.39 -4.73 -16.42
C ARG A 94 3.70 -6.22 -16.54
N LEU A 95 4.75 -6.69 -15.86
CA LEU A 95 5.14 -8.10 -15.86
C LEU A 95 4.07 -8.97 -15.18
N GLU A 96 3.55 -8.55 -14.03
CA GLU A 96 2.45 -9.28 -13.36
C GLU A 96 1.22 -9.33 -14.27
N LYS A 97 0.75 -8.19 -14.76
CA LYS A 97 -0.45 -8.15 -15.60
C LYS A 97 -0.32 -9.01 -16.86
N ARG A 98 0.90 -9.15 -17.40
CA ARG A 98 1.21 -10.02 -18.53
C ARG A 98 1.20 -11.50 -18.15
N TYR A 99 1.89 -11.90 -17.08
CA TYR A 99 2.07 -13.32 -16.75
C TYR A 99 0.88 -13.92 -16.00
N CYS A 100 0.14 -13.11 -15.25
CA CYS A 100 -0.92 -13.57 -14.36
C CYS A 100 -2.34 -13.27 -14.87
N ALA A 101 -2.47 -13.01 -16.18
CA ALA A 101 -3.74 -12.76 -16.86
C ALA A 101 -4.58 -11.70 -16.13
N LYS A 102 -3.95 -10.59 -15.75
CA LYS A 102 -4.55 -9.45 -15.04
C LYS A 102 -5.32 -9.86 -13.76
N ALA A 103 -4.84 -10.86 -13.02
CA ALA A 103 -5.32 -11.09 -11.67
C ALA A 103 -5.13 -9.82 -10.80
N PRO A 104 -5.92 -9.63 -9.74
CA PRO A 104 -5.66 -8.58 -8.76
C PRO A 104 -4.25 -8.73 -8.20
N PHE A 105 -3.51 -7.63 -8.14
CA PHE A 105 -2.13 -7.60 -7.67
C PHE A 105 -2.02 -6.94 -6.30
N TYR A 106 -1.50 -7.71 -5.34
CA TYR A 106 -1.34 -7.36 -3.95
C TYR A 106 0.14 -7.15 -3.64
N VAL A 107 0.57 -5.90 -3.43
CA VAL A 107 1.99 -5.58 -3.26
C VAL A 107 2.32 -5.15 -1.84
N LEU A 108 3.52 -5.52 -1.35
CA LEU A 108 4.08 -5.02 -0.09
C LEU A 108 4.83 -3.69 -0.32
N GLY A 109 4.09 -2.59 -0.39
CA GLY A 109 4.64 -1.29 -0.80
C GLY A 109 4.56 -1.10 -2.30
N PRO A 110 5.69 -1.09 -3.06
CA PRO A 110 7.04 -1.49 -2.67
C PRO A 110 7.88 -0.37 -2.01
N LEU A 111 9.03 -0.73 -1.45
CA LEU A 111 10.05 0.17 -0.92
C LEU A 111 11.03 0.58 -2.03
N PRO A 112 11.04 1.85 -2.49
CA PRO A 112 11.98 2.34 -3.50
C PRO A 112 13.40 2.64 -3.00
N THR A 113 13.66 2.51 -1.70
CA THR A 113 14.99 2.70 -1.12
C THR A 113 15.13 1.92 0.19
N ASP A 114 16.34 1.46 0.50
CA ASP A 114 16.62 0.62 1.68
C ASP A 114 17.24 1.41 2.84
N ILE A 115 17.57 2.69 2.64
CA ILE A 115 18.41 3.47 3.57
C ILE A 115 17.62 4.26 4.61
N ALA A 116 16.30 4.07 4.68
CA ALA A 116 15.40 4.84 5.53
C ALA A 116 14.66 3.95 6.55
N THR A 117 15.32 2.90 7.03
CA THR A 117 14.83 2.05 8.13
C THR A 117 14.36 2.90 9.31
N GLY A 118 13.20 2.56 9.88
CA GLY A 118 12.47 3.43 10.82
C GLY A 118 11.43 4.34 10.17
N TYR A 119 11.57 4.57 8.86
CA TYR A 119 10.64 5.34 8.02
C TYR A 119 10.11 4.52 6.84
N ASP A 120 10.22 3.20 6.90
CA ASP A 120 9.83 2.30 5.81
C ASP A 120 8.36 2.44 5.43
N HIS A 121 7.48 2.74 6.37
CA HIS A 121 6.09 3.12 6.08
C HIS A 121 5.95 4.30 5.08
N ILE A 122 6.81 5.33 5.17
CA ILE A 122 6.82 6.48 4.25
C ILE A 122 7.38 6.05 2.88
N VAL A 123 8.49 5.33 2.90
CA VAL A 123 9.16 4.80 1.71
C VAL A 123 8.19 3.92 0.92
N CYS A 124 7.58 2.95 1.60
CA CYS A 124 6.54 2.06 1.13
C CYS A 124 5.34 2.84 0.55
N ALA A 125 4.90 3.92 1.19
CA ALA A 125 3.79 4.72 0.66
C ALA A 125 4.11 5.42 -0.66
N ILE A 126 5.36 5.87 -0.86
CA ILE A 126 5.81 6.47 -2.12
C ILE A 126 5.75 5.43 -3.24
N GLY A 127 6.37 4.27 -3.03
CA GLY A 127 6.35 3.20 -4.03
C GLY A 127 4.95 2.64 -4.26
N GLY A 128 4.16 2.46 -3.19
CA GLY A 128 2.79 1.95 -3.26
C GLY A 128 1.82 2.88 -3.97
N ALA A 129 1.95 4.20 -3.83
CA ALA A 129 1.16 5.14 -4.60
C ALA A 129 1.42 5.00 -6.11
N LEU A 130 2.70 4.86 -6.50
CA LEU A 130 3.09 4.62 -7.90
C LEU A 130 2.60 3.25 -8.38
N ALA A 131 2.84 2.18 -7.61
CA ALA A 131 2.42 0.83 -7.94
C ALA A 131 0.90 0.76 -8.16
N CYS A 132 0.11 1.31 -7.24
CA CYS A 132 -1.33 1.38 -7.39
C CYS A 132 -1.72 2.18 -8.62
N TRP A 133 -1.17 3.39 -8.82
CA TRP A 133 -1.48 4.20 -10.02
C TRP A 133 -1.25 3.41 -11.31
N LYS A 134 -0.17 2.62 -11.36
CA LYS A 134 0.21 1.83 -12.53
C LYS A 134 -0.55 0.52 -12.69
N GLY A 135 -1.25 0.05 -11.66
CA GLY A 135 -2.16 -1.10 -11.78
C GLY A 135 -2.12 -2.12 -10.65
N ALA A 136 -1.44 -1.87 -9.53
CA ALA A 136 -1.67 -2.66 -8.32
C ALA A 136 -3.07 -2.40 -7.76
N ASP A 137 -3.66 -3.44 -7.21
CA ASP A 137 -5.07 -3.49 -6.80
C ASP A 137 -5.21 -3.50 -5.27
N PHE A 138 -4.20 -3.97 -4.55
CA PHE A 138 -4.18 -4.02 -3.09
C PHE A 138 -2.78 -3.65 -2.55
N LEU A 139 -2.73 -2.89 -1.46
CA LEU A 139 -1.50 -2.53 -0.76
C LEU A 139 -1.44 -3.23 0.60
N CYS A 140 -0.36 -3.98 0.84
CA CYS A 140 0.03 -4.33 2.19
C CYS A 140 0.71 -3.11 2.79
N TYR A 141 0.25 -2.71 3.97
CA TYR A 141 0.91 -1.64 4.68
C TYR A 141 2.29 -2.07 5.18
N VAL A 142 3.14 -1.09 5.45
CA VAL A 142 4.41 -1.27 6.15
C VAL A 142 4.39 -0.34 7.36
N THR A 143 4.97 -0.79 8.46
CA THR A 143 4.99 -0.02 9.72
C THR A 143 6.32 0.73 9.88
N PRO A 144 6.41 1.74 10.76
CA PRO A 144 7.69 2.36 11.10
C PRO A 144 8.74 1.37 11.61
N LYS A 145 8.32 0.28 12.28
CA LYS A 145 9.22 -0.74 12.83
C LYS A 145 9.58 -1.86 11.85
N GLU A 146 9.19 -1.77 10.58
CA GLU A 146 9.69 -2.70 9.56
C GLU A 146 11.22 -2.72 9.60
N HIS A 147 11.81 -3.92 9.45
CA HIS A 147 13.24 -4.19 9.60
C HIS A 147 13.86 -3.89 10.98
N ILE A 148 13.07 -3.52 11.98
CA ILE A 148 13.55 -3.22 13.35
C ILE A 148 12.94 -4.19 14.38
N GLY A 149 11.62 -4.39 14.37
CA GLY A 149 10.96 -5.20 15.39
C GLY A 149 9.44 -5.26 15.26
N LEU A 150 8.78 -5.79 16.29
CA LEU A 150 7.34 -5.95 16.29
C LEU A 150 6.64 -4.59 16.48
N PRO A 151 5.65 -4.25 15.63
CA PRO A 151 4.89 -3.00 15.74
C PRO A 151 4.01 -2.98 16.97
N ASP A 152 3.92 -1.82 17.62
CA ASP A 152 2.90 -1.54 18.63
C ASP A 152 1.64 -0.91 17.99
N ILE A 153 0.65 -0.57 18.82
CA ILE A 153 -0.63 -0.02 18.36
C ILE A 153 -0.46 1.30 17.58
N ASN A 154 0.53 2.12 17.92
CA ASN A 154 0.79 3.38 17.23
C ASN A 154 1.45 3.12 15.88
N ASP A 155 2.40 2.18 15.81
CA ASP A 155 3.04 1.77 14.55
C ASP A 155 2.02 1.22 13.54
N VAL A 156 1.12 0.36 14.01
CA VAL A 156 0.02 -0.19 13.20
C VAL A 156 -0.88 0.92 12.68
N ARG A 157 -1.25 1.86 13.55
CA ARG A 157 -2.09 3.01 13.17
C ARG A 157 -1.39 3.87 12.13
N GLU A 158 -0.12 4.21 12.34
CA GLU A 158 0.65 5.08 11.45
C GLU A 158 0.81 4.44 10.07
N GLY A 159 1.27 3.19 10.00
CA GLY A 159 1.36 2.44 8.75
C GLY A 159 0.02 2.38 8.01
N THR A 160 -1.08 2.19 8.74
CA THR A 160 -2.43 2.14 8.15
C THR A 160 -2.83 3.48 7.54
N ILE A 161 -2.65 4.58 8.28
CA ILE A 161 -3.00 5.93 7.79
C ILE A 161 -2.13 6.31 6.58
N VAL A 162 -0.83 6.04 6.65
CA VAL A 162 0.11 6.36 5.58
C VAL A 162 -0.17 5.54 4.31
N THR A 163 -0.53 4.26 4.44
CA THR A 163 -0.97 3.44 3.31
C THR A 163 -2.30 3.91 2.72
N LYS A 164 -3.26 4.35 3.56
CA LYS A 164 -4.52 4.95 3.07
C LYS A 164 -4.29 6.25 2.29
N ILE A 165 -3.27 7.03 2.68
CA ILE A 165 -2.85 8.22 1.93
C ILE A 165 -2.31 7.80 0.56
N ALA A 166 -1.43 6.80 0.49
CA ALA A 166 -0.90 6.28 -0.77
C ALA A 166 -2.00 5.77 -1.72
N ALA A 167 -2.94 4.97 -1.20
CA ALA A 167 -4.09 4.48 -1.96
C ALA A 167 -4.96 5.63 -2.51
N HIS A 168 -5.24 6.64 -1.68
CA HIS A 168 -6.02 7.81 -2.09
C HIS A 168 -5.29 8.67 -3.15
N ILE A 169 -3.97 8.83 -3.05
CA ILE A 169 -3.15 9.48 -4.08
C ILE A 169 -3.25 8.71 -5.40
N ALA A 170 -3.13 7.38 -5.37
CA ALA A 170 -3.26 6.55 -6.54
C ALA A 170 -4.67 6.63 -7.16
N ASP A 171 -5.72 6.67 -6.34
CA ASP A 171 -7.10 6.88 -6.79
C ASP A 171 -7.26 8.21 -7.54
N ILE A 172 -6.68 9.30 -7.03
CA ILE A 172 -6.66 10.59 -7.74
C ILE A 172 -5.94 10.45 -9.09
N ALA A 173 -4.76 9.84 -9.10
CA ALA A 173 -3.97 9.65 -10.32
C ALA A 173 -4.67 8.77 -11.36
N LYS A 174 -5.53 7.84 -10.92
CA LYS A 174 -6.43 7.03 -11.77
C LYS A 174 -7.67 7.81 -12.25
N GLY A 175 -7.89 9.03 -11.79
CA GLY A 175 -9.08 9.83 -12.13
C GLY A 175 -10.34 9.40 -11.38
N ASN A 176 -10.23 8.75 -10.22
CA ASN A 176 -11.37 8.34 -9.40
C ASN A 176 -12.20 9.57 -8.97
N LYS A 177 -13.42 9.69 -9.51
CA LYS A 177 -14.31 10.85 -9.28
C LYS A 177 -14.59 11.10 -7.79
N LYS A 178 -14.73 10.05 -6.98
CA LYS A 178 -15.01 10.20 -5.54
C LYS A 178 -13.79 10.73 -4.79
N ALA A 179 -12.60 10.24 -5.12
CA ALA A 179 -11.34 10.72 -4.52
C ALA A 179 -11.08 12.18 -4.87
N VAL A 180 -11.14 12.54 -6.17
CA VAL A 180 -10.98 13.93 -6.64
C VAL A 180 -12.02 14.87 -6.00
N PHE A 181 -13.26 14.42 -5.86
CA PHE A 181 -14.30 15.21 -5.21
C PHE A 181 -14.02 15.48 -3.73
N ARG A 182 -13.48 14.49 -3.00
CA ARG A 182 -13.07 14.64 -1.60
C ARG A 182 -12.00 15.73 -1.46
N ASP A 183 -10.98 15.73 -2.33
CA ASP A 183 -9.93 16.75 -2.36
C ASP A 183 -10.47 18.13 -2.67
N LEU A 184 -11.38 18.23 -3.65
CA LEU A 184 -12.05 19.49 -3.97
C LEU A 184 -12.83 20.04 -2.77
N LYS A 185 -13.50 19.18 -2.00
CA LYS A 185 -14.22 19.60 -0.79
C LYS A 185 -13.26 20.08 0.30
N MET A 186 -12.14 19.39 0.52
CA MET A 186 -11.06 19.85 1.40
C MET A 186 -10.52 21.21 0.95
N ALA A 187 -10.24 21.40 -0.34
CA ALA A 187 -9.75 22.66 -0.89
C ALA A 187 -10.75 23.82 -0.69
N LYS A 188 -12.04 23.59 -0.95
CA LYS A 188 -13.11 24.57 -0.68
C LYS A 188 -13.19 24.93 0.81
N ALA A 189 -13.04 23.94 1.70
CA ALA A 189 -13.00 24.18 3.15
C ALA A 189 -11.77 25.01 3.56
N ARG A 190 -10.59 24.70 3.02
CA ARG A 190 -9.33 25.47 3.22
C ARG A 190 -9.48 26.92 2.78
N ARG A 191 -10.01 27.18 1.59
CA ARG A 191 -10.29 28.54 1.09
C ARG A 191 -11.25 29.31 2.00
N ARG A 192 -12.27 28.65 2.54
CA ARG A 192 -13.19 29.28 3.50
C ARG A 192 -12.60 29.46 4.89
N LEU A 193 -11.47 28.82 5.18
CA LEU A 193 -10.84 28.74 6.50
C LEU A 193 -11.80 28.11 7.53
N ASN A 194 -12.59 27.13 7.08
CA ASN A 194 -13.55 26.40 7.91
C ASN A 194 -12.92 25.10 8.42
N TRP A 195 -12.49 25.10 9.67
CA TRP A 195 -11.83 23.96 10.32
C TRP A 195 -12.74 22.74 10.51
N GLU A 196 -14.03 22.96 10.77
CA GLU A 196 -15.01 21.88 10.94
C GLU A 196 -15.28 21.17 9.62
N ASP A 197 -15.38 21.93 8.52
CA ASP A 197 -15.51 21.34 7.20
C ASP A 197 -14.22 20.60 6.78
N MET A 198 -13.03 21.15 7.07
CA MET A 198 -11.76 20.46 6.79
C MET A 198 -11.69 19.13 7.53
N LEU A 199 -12.10 19.09 8.80
CA LEU A 199 -12.13 17.88 9.61
C LEU A 199 -12.95 16.76 8.95
N LYS A 200 -14.13 17.07 8.40
CA LYS A 200 -14.99 16.08 7.73
C LYS A 200 -14.29 15.34 6.59
N TYR A 201 -13.37 16.00 5.89
CA TYR A 201 -12.70 15.42 4.72
C TYR A 201 -11.29 14.90 5.01
N ALA A 202 -10.73 15.14 6.19
CA ALA A 202 -9.41 14.63 6.58
C ALA A 202 -9.37 13.09 6.60
N ILE A 203 -8.23 12.49 6.17
CA ILE A 203 -8.03 11.04 6.23
C ILE A 203 -7.88 10.58 7.69
N ASP A 204 -7.13 11.34 8.48
CA ASP A 204 -7.01 11.15 9.93
C ASP A 204 -7.61 12.34 10.69
N GLN A 205 -8.88 12.18 11.07
CA GLN A 205 -9.61 13.18 11.86
C GLN A 205 -9.02 13.35 13.27
N LYS A 206 -8.54 12.28 13.90
CA LYS A 206 -7.97 12.31 15.26
C LYS A 206 -6.69 13.14 15.27
N LYS A 207 -5.78 12.88 14.33
CA LYS A 207 -4.53 13.64 14.18
C LYS A 207 -4.80 15.10 13.84
N PHE A 208 -5.78 15.38 12.97
CA PHE A 208 -6.19 16.76 12.65
C PHE A 208 -6.64 17.53 13.90
N ILE A 209 -7.52 16.94 14.72
CA ILE A 209 -7.99 17.54 15.97
C ILE A 209 -6.83 17.78 16.93
N GLU A 210 -5.95 16.79 17.09
CA GLU A 210 -4.79 16.87 17.98
C GLU A 210 -3.87 18.04 17.60
N LEU A 211 -3.44 18.11 16.34
CA LEU A 211 -2.58 19.18 15.84
C LEU A 211 -3.26 20.55 15.97
N ARG A 212 -4.56 20.63 15.67
CA ARG A 212 -5.31 21.87 15.83
C ARG A 212 -5.38 22.34 17.28
N ARG A 213 -5.57 21.40 18.22
CA ARG A 213 -5.58 21.68 19.66
C ARG A 213 -4.20 22.13 20.16
N GLN A 214 -3.12 21.49 19.71
CA GLN A 214 -1.75 21.90 20.04
C GLN A 214 -1.48 23.35 19.64
N GLU A 215 -1.84 23.75 18.42
CA GLU A 215 -1.65 25.12 17.95
C GLU A 215 -2.53 26.12 18.69
N CYS A 216 -3.79 25.77 19.00
CA CYS A 216 -4.68 26.61 19.81
C CYS A 216 -4.24 26.74 21.27
N ARG A 217 -3.45 25.81 21.81
CA ARG A 217 -2.84 25.93 23.15
C ARG A 217 -1.70 26.93 23.13
N LYS A 218 -0.84 26.87 22.11
CA LYS A 218 0.25 27.84 21.92
C LYS A 218 -0.26 29.26 21.66
N ASN A 219 -1.37 29.39 20.92
CA ASN A 219 -2.00 30.68 20.64
C ASN A 219 -3.53 30.59 20.70
N PRO A 220 -4.15 30.96 21.85
CA PRO A 220 -5.60 30.91 22.04
C PRO A 220 -6.42 31.71 21.03
N LYS A 221 -5.85 32.78 20.44
CA LYS A 221 -6.52 33.59 19.40
C LYS A 221 -6.88 32.74 18.18
N LEU A 222 -6.10 31.68 17.91
CA LEU A 222 -6.35 30.80 16.78
C LEU A 222 -7.71 30.09 16.85
N ARG A 223 -8.32 29.93 18.03
CA ARG A 223 -9.65 29.30 18.17
C ARG A 223 -10.73 30.03 17.38
N LYS A 224 -10.64 31.35 17.28
CA LYS A 224 -11.58 32.22 16.54
C LYS A 224 -10.98 32.77 15.24
N ALA A 225 -9.70 32.53 14.98
CA ALA A 225 -9.01 33.10 13.83
C ALA A 225 -9.40 32.42 12.52
N LYS A 226 -9.61 33.25 11.49
CA LYS A 226 -9.64 32.83 10.08
C LYS A 226 -8.22 32.85 9.50
N TYR A 227 -7.32 32.05 10.09
CA TYR A 227 -5.95 31.78 9.61
C TYR A 227 -5.29 30.69 10.48
N CYS A 228 -4.21 30.08 10.00
CA CYS A 228 -3.33 29.21 10.79
C CYS A 228 -2.14 29.98 11.38
N SER A 229 -1.40 29.35 12.29
CA SER A 229 -0.17 29.91 12.88
C SER A 229 0.92 30.21 11.85
N MET A 230 0.97 29.48 10.73
CA MET A 230 2.04 29.62 9.73
C MET A 230 2.07 30.99 9.05
N CYS A 231 0.95 31.45 8.50
CA CYS A 231 0.88 32.78 7.84
C CYS A 231 0.27 33.86 8.74
N GLY A 232 -0.38 33.45 9.84
CA GLY A 232 -1.02 34.37 10.76
C GLY A 232 -2.00 35.32 10.03
N PRO A 233 -2.04 36.60 10.43
CA PRO A 233 -2.92 37.59 9.83
C PRO A 233 -2.80 37.77 8.30
N PHE A 234 -1.65 37.43 7.72
CA PHE A 234 -1.31 37.60 6.30
C PHE A 234 -1.75 36.41 5.42
N CYS A 235 -2.59 35.51 5.95
CA CYS A 235 -3.12 34.40 5.17
C CYS A 235 -3.80 34.87 3.88
N VAL A 236 -3.34 34.36 2.74
CA VAL A 236 -3.85 34.73 1.41
C VAL A 236 -5.37 34.56 1.27
N PHE A 237 -5.95 33.52 1.87
CA PHE A 237 -7.40 33.28 1.84
C PHE A 237 -8.21 34.20 2.75
N ARG A 238 -7.54 34.94 3.63
CA ARG A 238 -8.13 36.00 4.43
C ARG A 238 -7.96 37.36 3.75
N THR A 239 -6.79 37.64 3.20
CA THR A 239 -6.46 38.95 2.63
C THR A 239 -7.11 39.19 1.26
N LEU A 240 -7.35 38.14 0.48
CA LEU A 240 -8.01 38.23 -0.83
C LEU A 240 -9.55 38.04 -0.78
N LYS A 241 -10.17 38.18 0.40
CA LYS A 241 -11.63 38.19 0.57
C LYS A 241 -12.14 39.62 0.69
#